data_AF-V9KTT0-F1
#
_entry.id   AF-V9KTT0-F1
#
_cell.length_a   1.000
_cell.length_b   1.000
_cell.length_c   1.000
_cell.angle_alpha   90.00
_cell.angle_beta   90.00
_cell.angle_gamma   90.00
#
_symmetry.space_group_name_H-M   'P 1'
#
loop_
_entity.id
_entity.type
_entity.pdbx_description
1 polymer ?
#
loop_
_entity_poly.entity_id
_entity_poly.type
_entity_poly.pdbx_seq_one_letter_code
_entity_poly.pdbx_strand_id
1 'polypeptide(L)'
;MTMDLCEALKSATKEAHERAENTQFMRNFQNSQISLEHFKLLLESLYCIYVALEEEMERNREHSALSALYFPGELHRVSALEADLQYLHGEGWREALRCPPATSEYVRRLRHVGSEQPELLGAHAYTRYMGDLSGGQVLRKLAQKALGLPASGRGTAFFTFPNISSSNGFKQLYRSRLDSLELSQQTRLQILDEANRAFQLNVEVFEELQRLGSKPQDNGAVVNSSTVGDLSEALKKATRVSHERAENTDFMSNFQKGQVTLEQFKLLLESLYCIYVALEEEMERNREHSALSALYFPGELHRVSALEADLQYLHGEGWREALRCPPATSEYVRRLRHVGSEQPELLGAHAYTRYMGDLSGGQVLRKLAQKALGLPASGRGTAFFTFPNISSSNGFKQLYRSRLDSLELSQQTRLQILDEANRAFQLNVEVFEELQRLGSKPQDNGAVVNSSTVGDLSEALKKATRVSHERAENTDFMSNFQKGQVTLEQ
;
A
#
# COMPACT_ATOMS: atom_id res chain seq x y z
N MET A 1 -4.47 -17.20 41.34
CA MET A 1 -3.09 -16.86 40.94
C MET A 1 -3.14 -15.51 40.26
N THR A 2 -2.43 -14.53 40.77
CA THR A 2 -2.22 -13.24 40.08
C THR A 2 -1.46 -13.52 38.79
N MET A 3 -2.02 -13.13 37.65
CA MET A 3 -1.36 -13.22 36.33
C MET A 3 0.01 -12.54 36.37
N ASP A 4 1.02 -13.15 35.76
CA ASP A 4 2.37 -12.61 35.64
C ASP A 4 2.36 -11.22 34.97
N LEU A 5 3.28 -10.34 35.37
CA LEU A 5 3.23 -8.93 34.94
C LEU A 5 3.49 -8.81 33.44
N CYS A 6 4.38 -9.65 32.90
CA CYS A 6 4.64 -9.69 31.47
C CYS A 6 3.41 -10.13 30.67
N GLU A 7 2.68 -11.15 31.13
CA GLU A 7 1.47 -11.60 30.43
C GLU A 7 0.38 -10.54 30.50
N ALA A 8 0.23 -9.88 31.66
CA ALA A 8 -0.69 -8.77 31.84
C ALA A 8 -0.36 -7.60 30.89
N LEU A 9 0.92 -7.21 30.78
CA LEU A 9 1.36 -6.18 29.83
C LEU A 9 1.05 -6.56 28.38
N LYS A 10 1.46 -7.76 27.96
CA LYS A 10 1.23 -8.23 26.59
C LYS A 10 -0.25 -8.23 26.23
N SER A 11 -1.11 -8.65 27.17
CA SER A 11 -2.56 -8.64 26.98
C SER A 11 -3.10 -7.22 26.93
N ALA A 12 -2.75 -6.39 27.91
CA ALA A 12 -3.25 -5.02 28.06
C ALA A 12 -2.82 -4.09 26.91
N THR A 13 -1.66 -4.32 26.30
CA THR A 13 -1.15 -3.47 25.21
C THR A 13 -1.44 -4.05 23.82
N LYS A 14 -2.14 -5.18 23.71
CA LYS A 14 -2.35 -5.86 22.42
C LYS A 14 -3.00 -4.95 21.38
N GLU A 15 -4.10 -4.31 21.72
CA GLU A 15 -4.81 -3.40 20.80
C GLU A 15 -3.98 -2.15 20.48
N ALA A 16 -3.26 -1.61 21.46
CA ALA A 16 -2.41 -0.44 21.26
C ALA A 16 -1.22 -0.76 20.34
N HIS A 17 -0.64 -1.95 20.46
CA HIS A 17 0.38 -2.48 19.56
C HIS A 17 -0.16 -2.64 18.14
N GLU A 18 -1.33 -3.26 17.97
CA GLU A 18 -1.98 -3.39 16.67
C GLU A 18 -2.24 -2.02 16.01
N ARG A 19 -2.68 -1.02 16.78
CA ARG A 19 -2.82 0.36 16.27
C ARG A 19 -1.48 0.96 15.83
N ALA A 20 -0.43 0.81 16.65
CA ALA A 20 0.91 1.33 16.35
C ALA A 20 1.50 0.75 15.06
N GLU A 21 1.40 -0.56 14.87
CA GLU A 21 1.87 -1.24 13.65
C GLU A 21 1.07 -0.85 12.40
N ASN A 22 -0.20 -0.47 12.58
CA ASN A 22 -1.09 -0.08 11.49
C ASN A 22 -1.08 1.41 11.15
N THR A 23 -0.26 2.22 11.83
CA THR A 23 -0.05 3.62 11.45
C THR A 23 0.48 3.72 10.02
N GLN A 24 0.14 4.79 9.30
CA GLN A 24 0.58 4.98 7.92
C GLN A 24 2.12 4.97 7.81
N PHE A 25 2.80 5.60 8.77
CA PHE A 25 4.26 5.60 8.86
C PHE A 25 4.83 4.18 8.94
N MET A 26 4.30 3.33 9.85
CA MET A 26 4.76 1.96 10.02
C MET A 26 4.41 1.08 8.84
N ARG A 27 3.24 1.25 8.21
CA ARG A 27 2.88 0.56 6.97
C ARG A 27 3.83 0.92 5.83
N ASN A 28 4.16 2.21 5.68
CA ASN A 28 5.16 2.66 4.70
C ASN A 28 6.52 2.03 4.98
N PHE A 29 6.94 1.97 6.24
CA PHE A 29 8.18 1.31 6.64
C PHE A 29 8.18 -0.19 6.32
N GLN A 30 7.14 -0.92 6.73
CA GLN A 30 6.94 -2.36 6.50
C GLN A 30 6.93 -2.70 5.00
N ASN A 31 6.38 -1.80 4.18
CA ASN A 31 6.35 -1.94 2.72
C ASN A 31 7.65 -1.48 2.02
N SER A 32 8.71 -1.13 2.77
CA SER A 32 9.96 -0.58 2.21
C SER A 32 9.74 0.70 1.38
N GLN A 33 8.79 1.53 1.80
CA GLN A 33 8.40 2.82 1.21
C GLN A 33 8.84 4.01 2.09
N ILE A 34 9.71 3.78 3.08
CA ILE A 34 10.31 4.84 3.89
C ILE A 34 11.35 5.62 3.05
N SER A 35 11.23 6.95 3.00
CA SER A 35 12.25 7.82 2.39
C SER A 35 13.41 8.06 3.35
N LEU A 36 14.57 8.51 2.82
CA LEU A 36 15.70 8.90 3.67
C LEU A 36 15.31 9.98 4.70
N GLU A 37 14.46 10.94 4.31
CA GLU A 37 14.04 12.03 5.19
C GLU A 37 13.17 11.56 6.35
N HIS A 38 12.12 10.79 6.06
CA HIS A 38 11.32 10.11 7.09
C HIS A 38 12.15 9.20 8.00
N PHE A 39 13.19 8.56 7.45
CA PHE A 39 14.09 7.71 8.23
C PHE A 39 15.02 8.53 9.14
N LYS A 40 15.54 9.66 8.66
CA LYS A 40 16.29 10.64 9.46
C LYS A 40 15.42 11.18 10.59
N LEU A 41 14.23 11.68 10.28
CA LEU A 41 13.24 12.14 11.26
C LEU A 41 12.94 11.07 12.32
N LEU A 42 12.78 9.81 11.92
CA LEU A 42 12.61 8.71 12.87
C LEU A 42 13.80 8.57 13.81
N LEU A 43 15.03 8.52 13.29
CA LEU A 43 16.22 8.34 14.12
C LEU A 43 16.50 9.56 15.01
N GLU A 44 16.21 10.77 14.53
CA GLU A 44 16.29 12.01 15.32
C GLU A 44 15.30 11.97 16.50
N SER A 45 14.04 11.57 16.24
CA SER A 45 13.03 11.41 17.28
C SER A 45 13.37 10.29 18.26
N LEU A 46 13.84 9.14 17.77
CA LEU A 46 14.31 8.04 18.61
C LEU A 46 15.49 8.47 19.46
N TYR A 47 16.45 9.22 18.92
CA TYR A 47 17.56 9.76 19.71
C TYR A 47 17.07 10.59 20.90
N CYS A 48 16.16 11.54 20.67
CA CYS A 48 15.59 12.34 21.75
C CYS A 48 14.88 11.48 22.81
N ILE A 49 14.09 10.49 22.38
CA ILE A 49 13.33 9.60 23.27
C ILE A 49 14.27 8.70 24.09
N TYR A 50 15.27 8.08 23.46
CA TYR A 50 16.18 7.16 24.16
C TYR A 50 17.17 7.89 25.05
N VAL A 51 17.62 9.11 24.70
CA VAL A 51 18.39 9.94 25.63
C VAL A 51 17.58 10.17 26.92
N ALA A 52 16.31 10.54 26.79
CA ALA A 52 15.46 10.74 27.96
C ALA A 52 15.20 9.44 28.75
N LEU A 53 14.86 8.35 28.06
CA LEU A 53 14.61 7.06 28.69
C LEU A 53 15.85 6.55 29.43
N GLU A 54 17.02 6.57 28.79
CA GLU A 54 18.25 6.00 29.34
C GLU A 54 18.83 6.85 30.47
N GLU A 55 18.71 8.17 30.42
CA GLU A 55 19.09 9.03 31.53
C GLU A 55 18.18 8.82 32.76
N GLU A 56 16.87 8.64 32.55
CA GLU A 56 15.96 8.35 33.67
C GLU A 56 16.12 6.91 34.19
N MET A 57 16.47 5.95 33.34
CA MET A 57 16.86 4.59 33.76
C MET A 57 18.15 4.62 34.58
N GLU A 58 19.13 5.45 34.19
CA GLU A 58 20.36 5.65 34.95
C GLU A 58 20.09 6.30 36.31
N ARG A 59 19.30 7.39 36.34
CA ARG A 59 18.90 8.08 37.57
C ARG A 59 18.26 7.12 38.57
N ASN A 60 17.43 6.20 38.07
CA ASN A 60 16.64 5.27 38.89
C ASN A 60 17.18 3.83 38.88
N ARG A 61 18.45 3.61 38.51
CA ARG A 61 19.04 2.27 38.34
C ARG A 61 19.01 1.40 39.61
N GLU A 62 18.95 2.03 40.78
CA GLU A 62 18.89 1.36 42.08
C GLU A 62 17.46 1.25 42.64
N HIS A 63 16.47 1.84 41.96
CA HIS A 63 15.07 1.81 42.40
C HIS A 63 14.54 0.36 42.39
N SER A 64 13.88 -0.07 43.47
CA SER A 64 13.46 -1.46 43.66
C SER A 64 12.55 -1.99 42.54
N ALA A 65 11.70 -1.12 41.98
CA ALA A 65 10.80 -1.47 40.88
C ALA A 65 11.47 -1.50 39.48
N LEU A 66 12.74 -1.11 39.35
CA LEU A 66 13.42 -0.97 38.06
C LEU A 66 14.77 -1.67 37.96
N SER A 67 15.49 -1.83 39.07
CA SER A 67 16.88 -2.31 39.08
C SER A 67 17.06 -3.67 38.40
N ALA A 68 16.05 -4.55 38.50
CA ALA A 68 16.05 -5.84 37.81
C ALA A 68 15.96 -5.74 36.27
N LEU A 69 15.55 -4.58 35.73
CA LEU A 69 15.41 -4.28 34.31
C LEU A 69 16.57 -3.44 33.74
N TYR A 70 17.56 -3.10 34.57
CA TYR A 70 18.67 -2.25 34.16
C TYR A 70 19.76 -3.05 33.44
N PHE A 71 19.74 -3.01 32.11
CA PHE A 71 20.67 -3.71 31.21
C PHE A 71 21.34 -2.75 30.22
N PRO A 72 22.22 -1.84 30.69
CA PRO A 72 22.76 -0.79 29.84
C PRO A 72 23.64 -1.32 28.71
N GLY A 73 24.47 -2.33 28.99
CA GLY A 73 25.36 -2.91 27.97
C GLY A 73 24.58 -3.57 26.83
N GLU A 74 23.44 -4.20 27.14
CA GLU A 74 22.66 -4.97 26.20
C GLU A 74 21.61 -4.12 25.47
N LEU A 75 20.93 -3.22 26.19
CA LEU A 75 19.72 -2.55 25.70
C LEU A 75 19.89 -1.08 25.35
N HIS A 76 20.81 -0.32 25.92
CA HIS A 76 20.93 1.11 25.63
C HIS A 76 21.27 1.34 24.15
N ARG A 77 20.57 2.29 23.53
CA ARG A 77 20.55 2.59 22.10
C ARG A 77 21.16 3.95 21.76
N VAL A 78 21.36 4.85 22.73
CA VAL A 78 21.86 6.21 22.46
C VAL A 78 23.14 6.19 21.62
N SER A 79 24.16 5.42 22.01
CA SER A 79 25.42 5.34 21.25
C SER A 79 25.25 4.81 19.82
N ALA A 80 24.32 3.88 19.61
CA ALA A 80 23.99 3.36 18.29
C ALA A 80 23.25 4.39 17.42
N LEU A 81 22.35 5.18 18.04
CA LEU A 81 21.64 6.28 17.37
C LEU A 81 22.60 7.42 17.00
N GLU A 82 23.58 7.74 17.85
CA GLU A 82 24.62 8.73 17.53
C GLU A 82 25.44 8.30 16.30
N ALA A 83 25.83 7.03 16.23
CA ALA A 83 26.54 6.48 15.07
C ALA A 83 25.70 6.53 13.79
N ASP A 84 24.40 6.25 13.88
CA ASP A 84 23.48 6.31 12.74
C ASP A 84 23.24 7.75 12.27
N LEU A 85 23.00 8.69 13.21
CA LEU A 85 22.79 10.10 12.89
C LEU A 85 24.05 10.74 12.30
N GLN A 86 25.23 10.44 12.86
CA GLN A 86 26.51 10.88 12.30
C GLN A 86 26.71 10.35 10.87
N TYR A 87 26.33 9.10 10.60
CA TYR A 87 26.43 8.53 9.25
C TYR A 87 25.47 9.22 8.26
N LEU A 88 24.24 9.54 8.68
CA LEU A 88 23.20 10.06 7.80
C LEU A 88 23.25 11.58 7.58
N HIS A 89 23.70 12.34 8.58
CA HIS A 89 23.77 13.80 8.54
C HIS A 89 25.20 14.36 8.41
N GLY A 90 26.23 13.57 8.72
CA GLY A 90 27.61 14.02 8.77
C GLY A 90 28.02 14.59 10.14
N GLU A 91 29.13 15.34 10.18
CA GLU A 91 29.72 15.82 11.45
C GLU A 91 28.84 16.85 12.18
N GLY A 92 27.97 17.58 11.47
CA GLY A 92 27.03 18.58 12.03
C GLY A 92 25.65 18.03 12.40
N TRP A 93 25.54 16.74 12.71
CA TRP A 93 24.24 16.11 12.95
C TRP A 93 23.53 16.62 14.20
N ARG A 94 24.29 17.09 15.21
CA ARG A 94 23.74 17.60 16.46
C ARG A 94 23.01 18.92 16.25
N GLU A 95 23.55 19.78 15.40
CA GLU A 95 22.94 21.06 15.02
C GLU A 95 21.72 20.87 14.11
N ALA A 96 21.69 19.78 13.33
CA ALA A 96 20.59 19.41 12.46
C ALA A 96 19.47 18.63 13.16
N LEU A 97 19.64 18.27 14.44
CA LEU A 97 18.70 17.43 15.18
C LEU A 97 17.35 18.12 15.35
N ARG A 98 16.27 17.49 14.86
CA ARG A 98 14.90 17.97 15.11
C ARG A 98 14.25 17.14 16.19
N CYS A 99 13.54 17.82 17.09
CA CYS A 99 12.67 17.19 18.09
C CYS A 99 11.24 17.69 17.87
N PRO A 100 10.45 17.02 17.00
CA PRO A 100 9.07 17.37 16.75
C PRO A 100 8.21 17.47 18.03
N PRO A 101 7.12 18.24 18.04
CA PRO A 101 6.25 18.41 19.22
C PRO A 101 5.81 17.11 19.90
N ALA A 102 5.39 16.09 19.15
CA ALA A 102 5.01 14.79 19.69
C ALA A 102 6.20 14.04 20.30
N THR A 103 7.41 14.21 19.74
CA THR A 103 8.64 13.67 20.33
C THR A 103 8.96 14.39 21.65
N SER A 104 8.84 15.71 21.67
CA SER A 104 9.02 16.51 22.89
C SER A 104 8.01 16.16 23.98
N GLU A 105 6.76 15.84 23.60
CA GLU A 105 5.73 15.34 24.52
C GLU A 105 6.14 14.03 25.16
N TYR A 106 6.59 13.07 24.36
CA TYR A 106 7.07 11.78 24.86
C TYR A 106 8.28 11.99 25.79
N VAL A 107 9.27 12.77 25.39
CA VAL A 107 10.42 13.12 26.25
C VAL A 107 9.95 13.72 27.57
N ARG A 108 9.00 14.66 27.57
CA ARG A 108 8.47 15.26 28.80
C ARG A 108 7.79 14.22 29.69
N ARG A 109 7.03 13.29 29.12
CA ARG A 109 6.42 12.19 29.89
C ARG A 109 7.48 11.30 30.53
N LEU A 110 8.52 10.91 29.78
CA LEU A 110 9.63 10.11 30.30
C LEU A 110 10.31 10.79 31.49
N ARG A 111 10.61 12.09 31.38
CA ARG A 111 11.20 12.87 32.47
C ARG A 111 10.29 12.94 33.70
N HIS A 112 9.01 13.20 33.48
CA HIS A 112 8.03 13.25 34.56
C HIS A 112 7.88 11.90 35.27
N VAL A 113 7.80 10.79 34.52
CA VAL A 113 7.76 9.44 35.09
C VAL A 113 9.05 9.15 35.86
N GLY A 114 10.21 9.44 35.27
CA GLY A 114 11.51 9.24 35.92
C GLY A 114 11.72 10.04 37.20
N SER A 115 11.12 11.23 37.33
CA SER A 115 11.26 12.07 38.53
C SER A 115 10.18 11.81 39.58
N GLU A 116 8.92 11.66 39.17
CA GLU A 116 7.78 11.63 40.10
C GLU A 116 7.24 10.23 40.38
N GLN A 117 7.36 9.30 39.43
CA GLN A 117 6.72 7.96 39.47
C GLN A 117 7.66 6.89 38.86
N PRO A 118 8.88 6.72 39.37
CA PRO A 118 9.91 5.90 38.76
C PRO A 118 9.49 4.43 38.58
N GLU A 119 8.62 3.90 39.43
CA GLU A 119 8.04 2.56 39.30
C GLU A 119 7.31 2.33 37.96
N LEU A 120 6.86 3.39 37.27
CA LEU A 120 6.20 3.29 35.97
C LEU A 120 7.18 3.31 34.79
N LEU A 121 8.45 3.66 35.01
CA LEU A 121 9.45 3.75 33.93
C LEU A 121 9.68 2.40 33.23
N GLY A 122 9.48 1.29 33.95
CA GLY A 122 9.53 -0.06 33.43
C GLY A 122 8.53 -0.31 32.30
N ALA A 123 7.40 0.41 32.28
CA ALA A 123 6.42 0.36 31.20
C ALA A 123 6.98 0.90 29.88
N HIS A 124 7.70 2.04 29.93
CA HIS A 124 8.34 2.62 28.75
C HIS A 124 9.52 1.77 28.26
N ALA A 125 10.37 1.30 29.18
CA ALA A 125 11.48 0.40 28.86
C ALA A 125 10.98 -0.90 28.19
N TYR A 126 9.90 -1.50 28.73
CA TYR A 126 9.24 -2.65 28.11
C TYR A 126 8.77 -2.35 26.69
N THR A 127 7.96 -1.31 26.50
CA THR A 127 7.36 -0.97 25.19
C THR A 127 8.42 -0.72 24.13
N ARG A 128 9.52 -0.04 24.48
CA ARG A 128 10.61 0.28 23.56
C ARG A 128 11.53 -0.93 23.31
N TYR A 129 12.23 -1.40 24.33
CA TYR A 129 13.26 -2.43 24.15
C TYR A 129 12.71 -3.77 23.66
N MET A 130 11.53 -4.20 24.12
CA MET A 130 10.94 -5.46 23.65
C MET A 130 10.44 -5.36 22.21
N GLY A 131 9.98 -4.16 21.81
CA GLY A 131 9.64 -3.85 20.42
C GLY A 131 10.87 -3.94 19.52
N ASP A 132 11.97 -3.29 19.91
CA ASP A 132 13.22 -3.28 19.14
C ASP A 132 13.81 -4.69 18.97
N LEU A 133 13.77 -5.52 20.01
CA LEU A 133 14.26 -6.90 19.96
C LEU A 133 13.38 -7.84 19.14
N SER A 134 12.10 -7.51 18.95
CA SER A 134 11.15 -8.36 18.24
C SER A 134 11.02 -7.98 16.77
N GLY A 135 10.86 -6.68 16.47
CA GLY A 135 10.67 -6.16 15.12
C GLY A 135 11.92 -5.53 14.50
N GLY A 136 12.92 -5.13 15.31
CA GLY A 136 14.04 -4.31 14.86
C GLY A 136 14.88 -4.94 13.76
N GLN A 137 15.10 -6.26 13.77
CA GLN A 137 15.83 -6.94 12.69
C GLN A 137 15.07 -6.93 11.35
N VAL A 138 13.74 -6.99 11.40
CA VAL A 138 12.91 -6.88 10.20
C VAL A 138 13.00 -5.44 9.68
N LEU A 139 12.81 -4.45 10.56
CA LEU A 139 12.90 -3.03 10.21
C LEU A 139 14.28 -2.67 9.66
N ARG A 140 15.37 -3.20 10.23
CA ARG A 140 16.74 -3.04 9.68
C ARG A 140 16.83 -3.45 8.22
N LYS A 141 16.38 -4.66 7.88
CA LYS A 141 16.45 -5.18 6.51
C LYS A 141 15.60 -4.36 5.55
N LEU A 142 14.44 -3.91 6.01
CA LEU A 142 13.55 -3.05 5.22
C LEU A 142 14.16 -1.67 4.98
N ALA A 143 14.78 -1.06 6.00
CA ALA A 143 15.49 0.21 5.86
C ALA A 143 16.70 0.09 4.91
N GLN A 144 17.52 -0.95 5.07
CA GLN A 144 18.64 -1.22 4.17
C GLN A 144 18.21 -1.38 2.72
N LYS A 145 17.13 -2.15 2.50
CA LYS A 145 16.57 -2.34 1.15
C LYS A 145 15.96 -1.07 0.58
N ALA A 146 15.21 -0.31 1.38
CA ALA A 146 14.50 0.88 0.93
C ALA A 146 15.44 2.03 0.59
N LEU A 147 16.52 2.18 1.35
CA LEU A 147 17.42 3.34 1.30
C LEU A 147 18.80 3.04 0.69
N GLY A 148 19.05 1.79 0.29
CA GLY A 148 20.35 1.37 -0.23
C GLY A 148 21.48 1.44 0.80
N LEU A 149 21.17 1.28 2.10
CA LEU A 149 22.17 1.36 3.16
C LEU A 149 23.10 0.14 3.11
N PRO A 150 24.39 0.30 3.46
CA PRO A 150 25.38 -0.75 3.31
C PRO A 150 25.06 -1.96 4.19
N ALA A 151 25.34 -3.16 3.66
CA ALA A 151 25.20 -4.42 4.38
C ALA A 151 26.05 -4.48 5.66
N SER A 152 27.11 -3.66 5.75
CA SER A 152 27.95 -3.50 6.95
C SER A 152 27.17 -3.00 8.17
N GLY A 153 25.97 -2.46 7.99
CA GLY A 153 25.09 -2.00 9.08
C GLY A 153 25.20 -0.51 9.41
N ARG A 154 26.07 0.26 8.72
CA ARG A 154 26.14 1.72 8.91
C ARG A 154 24.81 2.39 8.54
N GLY A 155 24.32 3.28 9.40
CA GLY A 155 23.01 3.92 9.27
C GLY A 155 21.83 3.06 9.76
N THR A 156 22.10 1.90 10.38
CA THR A 156 21.09 1.02 10.99
C THR A 156 21.58 0.34 12.29
N ALA A 157 22.59 0.92 12.94
CA ALA A 157 23.17 0.44 14.19
C ALA A 157 22.14 0.34 15.31
N PHE A 158 21.16 1.25 15.37
CA PHE A 158 20.05 1.22 16.34
C PHE A 158 19.39 -0.16 16.43
N PHE A 159 19.18 -0.79 15.28
CA PHE A 159 18.51 -2.09 15.18
C PHE A 159 19.43 -3.28 15.48
N THR A 160 20.68 -3.05 15.88
CA THR A 160 21.66 -4.11 16.13
C THR A 160 22.02 -4.17 17.60
N PHE A 161 22.04 -5.37 18.17
CA PHE A 161 22.31 -5.61 19.60
C PHE A 161 23.58 -6.46 19.74
N PRO A 162 24.78 -5.85 19.66
CA PRO A 162 26.04 -6.60 19.61
C PRO A 162 26.30 -7.43 20.89
N ASN A 163 25.79 -6.95 22.02
CA ASN A 163 25.96 -7.61 23.33
C ASN A 163 24.85 -8.64 23.63
N ILE A 164 23.97 -8.94 22.66
CA ILE A 164 22.92 -9.96 22.80
C ILE A 164 23.15 -11.06 21.76
N SER A 165 23.58 -12.23 22.23
CA SER A 165 23.82 -13.41 21.38
C SER A 165 22.53 -14.05 20.87
N SER A 166 21.45 -14.03 21.68
CA SER A 166 20.15 -14.59 21.33
C SER A 166 19.03 -13.63 21.73
N SER A 167 18.38 -12.99 20.74
CA SER A 167 17.23 -12.11 20.99
C SER A 167 16.11 -12.84 21.74
N ASN A 168 15.82 -14.09 21.39
CA ASN A 168 14.77 -14.85 22.08
C ASN A 168 15.16 -15.19 23.53
N GLY A 169 16.42 -15.59 23.78
CA GLY A 169 16.91 -15.86 25.13
C GLY A 169 16.90 -14.60 26.00
N PHE A 170 17.34 -13.47 25.47
CA PHE A 170 17.34 -12.20 26.20
C PHE A 170 15.92 -11.69 26.48
N LYS A 171 14.98 -11.84 25.54
CA LYS A 171 13.56 -11.54 25.79
C LYS A 171 13.00 -12.41 26.91
N GLN A 172 13.33 -13.70 26.98
CA GLN A 172 12.90 -14.56 28.08
C GLN A 172 13.50 -14.12 29.43
N LEU A 173 14.79 -13.77 29.45
CA LEU A 173 15.45 -13.20 30.63
C LEU A 173 14.74 -11.93 31.10
N TYR A 174 14.51 -10.97 30.20
CA TYR A 174 13.87 -9.71 30.53
C TYR A 174 12.47 -9.91 31.12
N ARG A 175 11.67 -10.82 30.53
CA ARG A 175 10.34 -11.18 31.06
C ARG A 175 10.42 -11.76 32.47
N SER A 176 11.34 -12.70 32.69
CA SER A 176 11.55 -13.28 34.02
C SER A 176 11.95 -12.23 35.06
N ARG A 177 12.76 -11.23 34.69
CA ARG A 177 13.10 -10.12 35.59
C ARG A 177 11.90 -9.24 35.91
N LEU A 178 11.08 -8.94 34.90
CA LEU A 178 9.86 -8.18 35.08
C LEU A 178 8.86 -8.89 36.00
N ASP A 179 8.71 -10.20 35.86
CA ASP A 179 7.82 -11.02 36.68
C ASP A 179 8.33 -11.20 38.12
N SER A 180 9.63 -11.02 38.35
CA SER A 180 10.25 -11.07 39.69
C SER A 180 10.10 -9.77 40.51
N LEU A 181 9.56 -8.70 39.92
CA LEU A 181 9.38 -7.43 40.63
C LEU A 181 8.30 -7.56 41.72
N GLU A 182 8.68 -7.25 42.96
CA GLU A 182 7.77 -7.21 44.09
C GLU A 182 6.96 -5.90 44.07
N LEU A 183 5.79 -5.94 43.42
CA LEU A 183 4.94 -4.76 43.19
C LEU A 183 3.56 -4.93 43.80
N SER A 184 3.03 -3.84 44.35
CA SER A 184 1.64 -3.79 44.81
C SER A 184 0.67 -3.99 43.62
N GLN A 185 -0.54 -4.49 43.89
CA GLN A 185 -1.56 -4.63 42.85
C GLN A 185 -1.88 -3.29 42.17
N GLN A 186 -1.89 -2.19 42.93
CA GLN A 186 -2.12 -0.84 42.40
C GLN A 186 -1.00 -0.43 41.43
N THR A 187 0.26 -0.62 41.83
CA THR A 187 1.42 -0.32 40.97
C THR A 187 1.40 -1.14 39.69
N ARG A 188 1.02 -2.43 39.77
CA ARG A 188 0.88 -3.28 38.58
C ARG A 188 -0.14 -2.69 37.61
N LEU A 189 -1.31 -2.26 38.08
CA LEU A 189 -2.33 -1.63 37.23
C LEU A 189 -1.82 -0.33 36.59
N GLN A 190 -1.15 0.52 37.37
CA GLN A 190 -0.57 1.76 36.85
C GLN A 190 0.50 1.50 35.77
N ILE A 191 1.30 0.44 35.90
CA ILE A 191 2.26 0.03 34.87
C ILE A 191 1.56 -0.39 33.58
N LEU A 192 0.41 -1.08 33.65
CA LEU A 192 -0.37 -1.46 32.47
C LEU A 192 -0.96 -0.22 31.76
N ASP A 193 -1.48 0.73 32.54
CA ASP A 193 -2.01 1.99 32.01
C ASP A 193 -0.88 2.82 31.37
N GLU A 194 0.28 2.90 32.02
CA GLU A 194 1.43 3.63 31.49
C GLU A 194 1.99 2.96 30.23
N ALA A 195 1.97 1.64 30.14
CA ALA A 195 2.39 0.94 28.93
C ALA A 195 1.48 1.28 27.75
N ASN A 196 0.16 1.35 27.97
CA ASN A 196 -0.79 1.83 26.97
C ASN A 196 -0.53 3.30 26.59
N ARG A 197 -0.22 4.17 27.55
CA ARG A 197 0.17 5.56 27.28
C ARG A 197 1.46 5.63 26.47
N ALA A 198 2.44 4.78 26.74
CA ALA A 198 3.67 4.68 25.97
C ALA A 198 3.39 4.31 24.51
N PHE A 199 2.53 3.33 24.24
CA PHE A 199 2.11 3.00 22.86
C PHE A 199 1.40 4.18 22.18
N GLN A 200 0.51 4.87 22.89
CA GLN A 200 -0.19 6.03 22.37
C GLN A 200 0.78 7.17 21.99
N LEU A 201 1.78 7.44 22.82
CA LEU A 201 2.85 8.41 22.49
C LEU A 201 3.66 7.99 21.26
N ASN A 202 3.93 6.69 21.08
CA ASN A 202 4.59 6.20 19.86
C ASN A 202 3.73 6.41 18.61
N VAL A 203 2.42 6.17 18.69
CA VAL A 203 1.47 6.45 17.61
C VAL A 203 1.48 7.93 17.24
N GLU A 204 1.37 8.82 18.24
CA GLU A 204 1.40 10.27 18.04
C GLU A 204 2.70 10.72 17.37
N VAL A 205 3.85 10.17 17.77
CA VAL A 205 5.14 10.40 17.10
C VAL A 205 5.06 9.95 15.63
N PHE A 206 4.67 8.71 15.34
CA PHE A 206 4.61 8.19 13.98
C PHE A 206 3.67 9.00 13.06
N GLU A 207 2.50 9.40 13.56
CA GLU A 207 1.57 10.25 12.81
C GLU A 207 2.14 11.65 12.54
N GLU A 208 2.89 12.22 13.49
CA GLU A 208 3.59 13.48 13.25
C GLU A 208 4.74 13.35 12.26
N LEU A 209 5.56 12.30 12.37
CA LEU A 209 6.65 12.06 11.41
C LEU A 209 6.12 11.88 9.99
N GLN A 210 4.99 11.18 9.84
CA GLN A 210 4.30 11.06 8.55
C GLN A 210 3.88 12.41 8.00
N ARG A 211 3.36 13.32 8.84
CA ARG A 211 2.97 14.67 8.41
C ARG A 211 4.17 15.55 8.07
N LEU A 212 5.27 15.44 8.82
CA LEU A 212 6.47 16.27 8.63
C LEU A 212 7.27 15.87 7.41
N GLY A 213 7.44 14.57 7.17
CA GLY A 213 8.11 14.08 5.96
C GLY A 213 7.27 14.26 4.67
N SER A 214 5.99 14.62 4.79
CA SER A 214 5.11 15.00 3.68
C SER A 214 5.10 16.51 3.36
N LYS A 215 5.79 17.35 4.14
CA LYS A 215 5.90 18.80 3.85
C LYS A 215 7.16 19.09 3.02
N PRO A 216 7.09 19.94 1.98
CA PRO A 216 8.29 20.41 1.30
C PRO A 216 9.03 21.36 2.25
N GLN A 217 10.25 21.00 2.65
CA GLN A 217 11.19 21.99 3.16
C GLN A 217 11.98 22.55 1.98
N ASP A 218 11.61 23.79 1.66
CA ASP A 218 12.39 24.74 0.90
C ASP A 218 13.80 24.84 1.51
N ASN A 219 14.81 24.35 0.80
CA ASN A 219 16.19 24.79 0.96
C ASN A 219 17.00 24.37 -0.27
N GLY A 220 17.34 25.38 -1.06
CA GLY A 220 18.16 25.26 -2.25
C GLY A 220 19.52 24.66 -1.95
N ALA A 221 19.80 23.52 -2.57
CA ALA A 221 21.13 23.13 -2.96
C ALA A 221 20.99 22.31 -4.25
N VAL A 222 21.54 22.86 -5.33
CA VAL A 222 21.69 22.20 -6.62
C VAL A 222 22.50 20.92 -6.38
N VAL A 223 21.86 19.76 -6.53
CA VAL A 223 22.54 18.45 -6.56
C VAL A 223 22.23 17.80 -7.90
N ASN A 224 23.31 17.49 -8.61
CA ASN A 224 23.35 16.94 -9.96
C ASN A 224 22.41 15.74 -10.19
N SER A 225 21.77 15.74 -11.36
CA SER A 225 20.63 14.94 -11.77
C SER A 225 20.93 13.48 -12.16
N SER A 226 21.87 12.78 -11.54
CA SER A 226 22.28 11.45 -12.02
C SER A 226 22.09 10.26 -11.08
N THR A 227 21.41 10.40 -9.93
CA THR A 227 21.06 9.23 -9.09
C THR A 227 19.70 9.34 -8.37
N VAL A 228 18.65 9.76 -9.08
CA VAL A 228 17.25 9.59 -8.63
C VAL A 228 16.67 8.43 -9.45
N GLY A 229 16.32 7.31 -8.82
CA GLY A 229 15.88 6.10 -9.52
C GLY A 229 14.73 6.32 -10.51
N ASP A 230 14.68 5.47 -11.54
CA ASP A 230 13.74 5.51 -12.67
C ASP A 230 12.28 5.74 -12.25
N LEU A 231 11.60 6.68 -12.93
CA LEU A 231 10.22 7.08 -12.61
C LEU A 231 9.25 5.93 -12.85
N SER A 232 9.52 5.11 -13.87
CA SER A 232 8.72 3.97 -14.26
C SER A 232 8.71 2.88 -13.18
N GLU A 233 9.87 2.58 -12.58
CA GLU A 233 9.96 1.64 -11.46
C GLU A 233 9.40 2.25 -10.17
N ALA A 234 9.57 3.56 -9.96
CA ALA A 234 8.92 4.27 -8.85
C ALA A 234 7.40 4.20 -8.94
N LEU A 235 6.81 4.45 -10.11
CA LEU A 235 5.37 4.33 -10.38
C LEU A 235 4.88 2.90 -10.12
N LYS A 236 5.53 1.90 -10.72
CA LYS A 236 5.20 0.48 -10.52
C LYS A 236 5.24 0.06 -9.05
N LYS A 237 6.24 0.53 -8.29
CA LYS A 237 6.37 0.23 -6.85
C LYS A 237 5.30 0.96 -6.03
N ALA A 238 5.09 2.25 -6.31
CA ALA A 238 4.15 3.09 -5.58
C ALA A 238 2.70 2.62 -5.76
N THR A 239 2.34 2.14 -6.95
CA THR A 239 0.97 1.73 -7.25
C THR A 239 0.69 0.25 -7.01
N ARG A 240 1.67 -0.56 -6.57
CA ARG A 240 1.51 -2.03 -6.44
C ARG A 240 0.31 -2.42 -5.57
N VAL A 241 0.17 -1.80 -4.38
CA VAL A 241 -0.93 -2.12 -3.45
C VAL A 241 -2.27 -1.69 -4.03
N SER A 242 -2.33 -0.50 -4.63
CA SER A 242 -3.53 0.03 -5.27
C SER A 242 -3.95 -0.79 -6.49
N HIS A 243 -2.97 -1.32 -7.23
CA HIS A 243 -3.17 -2.29 -8.31
C HIS A 243 -3.73 -3.62 -7.79
N GLU A 244 -3.10 -4.22 -6.76
CA GLU A 244 -3.60 -5.44 -6.11
C GLU A 244 -5.04 -5.24 -5.60
N ARG A 245 -5.36 -4.09 -5.00
CA ARG A 245 -6.72 -3.78 -4.56
C ARG A 245 -7.69 -3.68 -5.73
N ALA A 246 -7.31 -3.01 -6.83
CA ALA A 246 -8.15 -2.90 -8.02
C ALA A 246 -8.47 -4.27 -8.64
N GLU A 247 -7.48 -5.15 -8.75
CA GLU A 247 -7.66 -6.52 -9.27
C GLU A 247 -8.54 -7.39 -8.38
N ASN A 248 -8.56 -7.15 -7.07
CA ASN A 248 -9.33 -7.91 -6.09
C ASN A 248 -10.70 -7.30 -5.76
N THR A 249 -11.14 -6.26 -6.48
CA THR A 249 -12.52 -5.77 -6.34
C THR A 249 -13.53 -6.86 -6.74
N ASP A 250 -14.71 -6.86 -6.11
CA ASP A 250 -15.75 -7.86 -6.41
C ASP A 250 -16.10 -7.90 -7.90
N PHE A 251 -16.20 -6.73 -8.54
CA PHE A 251 -16.43 -6.62 -9.98
C PHE A 251 -15.36 -7.37 -10.79
N MET A 252 -14.08 -7.11 -10.52
CA MET A 252 -12.96 -7.74 -11.23
C MET A 252 -12.84 -9.23 -10.92
N SER A 253 -13.07 -9.65 -9.67
CA SER A 253 -13.14 -11.07 -9.28
C SER A 253 -14.26 -11.80 -10.04
N ASN A 254 -15.45 -11.21 -10.13
CA ASN A 254 -16.57 -11.76 -10.89
C ASN A 254 -16.26 -11.83 -12.39
N PHE A 255 -15.62 -10.78 -12.94
CA PHE A 255 -15.17 -10.76 -14.32
C PHE A 255 -14.16 -11.89 -14.61
N GLN A 256 -13.16 -12.07 -13.76
CA GLN A 256 -12.15 -13.13 -13.88
C GLN A 256 -12.75 -14.53 -13.80
N LYS A 257 -13.82 -14.71 -13.00
CA LYS A 257 -14.60 -15.95 -12.90
C LYS A 257 -15.58 -16.15 -14.06
N GLY A 258 -15.69 -15.20 -14.99
CA GLY A 258 -16.64 -15.25 -16.11
C GLY A 258 -18.10 -15.06 -15.69
N GLN A 259 -18.33 -14.42 -14.54
CA GLN A 259 -19.65 -14.17 -13.95
C GLN A 259 -20.20 -12.77 -14.27
N VAL A 260 -19.55 -12.03 -15.18
CA VAL A 260 -20.01 -10.71 -15.63
C VAL A 260 -21.19 -10.84 -16.59
N THR A 261 -22.22 -10.04 -16.39
CA THR A 261 -23.38 -9.98 -17.30
C THR A 261 -23.15 -9.03 -18.47
N LEU A 262 -23.95 -9.14 -19.53
CA LEU A 262 -23.88 -8.22 -20.67
C LEU A 262 -24.13 -6.77 -20.25
N GLU A 263 -25.07 -6.53 -19.34
CA GLU A 263 -25.38 -5.19 -18.85
C GLU A 263 -24.24 -4.60 -18.00
N GLN A 264 -23.60 -5.41 -17.15
CA GLN A 264 -22.40 -4.99 -16.42
C GLN A 264 -21.23 -4.67 -17.36
N PHE A 265 -21.07 -5.45 -18.42
CA PHE A 265 -20.02 -5.23 -19.42
C PHE A 265 -20.27 -3.96 -20.24
N LYS A 266 -21.53 -3.70 -20.65
CA LYS A 266 -21.93 -2.43 -21.27
C LYS A 266 -21.62 -1.24 -20.38
N LEU A 267 -22.06 -1.29 -19.11
CA LEU A 267 -21.81 -0.22 -18.15
C LEU A 267 -20.31 0.03 -17.93
N LEU A 268 -19.49 -1.03 -17.90
CA LEU A 268 -18.03 -0.89 -17.87
C LEU A 268 -17.51 -0.12 -19.08
N LEU A 269 -17.91 -0.50 -20.31
CA LEU A 269 -17.43 0.17 -21.52
C LEU A 269 -17.95 1.61 -21.65
N GLU A 270 -19.18 1.89 -21.22
CA GLU A 270 -19.73 3.25 -21.13
C GLU A 270 -18.90 4.12 -20.17
N SER A 271 -18.56 3.59 -18.98
CA SER A 271 -17.70 4.28 -18.01
C SER A 271 -16.29 4.51 -18.55
N LEU A 272 -15.69 3.49 -19.19
CA LEU A 272 -14.38 3.64 -19.82
C LEU A 272 -14.44 4.68 -20.94
N TYR A 273 -15.46 4.68 -21.80
CA TYR A 273 -15.63 5.70 -22.84
C TYR A 273 -15.59 7.12 -22.26
N CYS A 274 -16.35 7.39 -21.20
CA CYS A 274 -16.34 8.69 -20.53
C CYS A 274 -14.93 9.08 -20.02
N ILE A 275 -14.22 8.12 -19.40
CA ILE A 275 -12.88 8.31 -18.85
C ILE A 275 -11.85 8.56 -19.95
N TYR A 276 -11.83 7.75 -21.01
CA TYR A 276 -10.85 7.88 -22.09
C TYR A 276 -11.10 9.11 -22.96
N VAL A 277 -12.36 9.52 -23.18
CA VAL A 277 -12.64 10.81 -23.82
C VAL A 277 -11.99 11.95 -23.04
N ALA A 278 -12.17 11.97 -21.72
CA ALA A 278 -11.56 13.00 -20.88
C ALA A 278 -10.03 12.93 -20.86
N LEU A 279 -9.46 11.73 -20.70
CA LEU A 279 -8.01 11.54 -20.70
C LEU A 279 -7.38 11.95 -22.04
N GLU A 280 -7.94 11.51 -23.16
CA GLU A 280 -7.37 11.72 -24.49
C GLU A 280 -7.51 13.15 -24.97
N GLU A 281 -8.62 13.83 -24.64
CA GLU A 281 -8.75 15.26 -24.90
C GLU A 281 -7.75 16.10 -24.08
N GLU A 282 -7.50 15.75 -22.82
CA GLU A 282 -6.48 16.46 -22.03
C GLU A 282 -5.05 16.11 -22.45
N MET A 283 -4.80 14.88 -22.91
CA MET A 283 -3.51 14.51 -23.52
C MET A 283 -3.28 15.27 -24.83
N GLU A 284 -4.33 15.45 -25.64
CA GLU A 284 -4.27 16.26 -26.87
C GLU A 284 -4.00 17.73 -26.56
N ARG A 285 -4.73 18.31 -25.59
CA ARG A 285 -4.54 19.70 -25.15
C ARG A 285 -3.11 19.97 -24.71
N ASN A 286 -2.50 19.01 -24.01
CA ASN A 286 -1.18 19.15 -23.40
C ASN A 286 -0.07 18.40 -24.16
N ARG A 287 -0.29 18.03 -25.43
CA ARG A 287 0.64 17.19 -26.22
C ARG A 287 2.04 17.78 -26.38
N GLU A 288 2.17 19.10 -26.33
CA GLU A 288 3.46 19.81 -26.43
C GLU A 288 4.09 20.11 -25.05
N HIS A 289 3.40 19.78 -23.95
CA HIS A 289 3.90 20.06 -22.61
C HIS A 289 5.15 19.22 -22.30
N SER A 290 6.20 19.84 -21.77
CA SER A 290 7.51 19.19 -21.57
C SER A 290 7.46 17.92 -20.72
N ALA A 291 6.57 17.88 -19.73
CA ALA A 291 6.37 16.71 -18.87
C ALA A 291 5.53 15.57 -19.50
N LEU A 292 4.94 15.76 -20.69
CA LEU A 292 3.99 14.82 -21.30
C LEU A 292 4.31 14.44 -22.75
N SER A 293 4.96 15.31 -23.51
CA SER A 293 5.17 15.12 -24.96
C SER A 293 5.86 13.79 -25.29
N ALA A 294 6.80 13.34 -24.45
CA ALA A 294 7.46 12.05 -24.61
C ALA A 294 6.53 10.83 -24.41
N LEU A 295 5.35 11.03 -23.82
CA LEU A 295 4.32 10.01 -23.56
C LEU A 295 3.15 10.05 -24.55
N TYR A 296 3.16 10.97 -25.51
CA TYR A 296 2.07 11.17 -26.45
C TYR A 296 2.18 10.18 -27.62
N PHE A 297 1.39 9.10 -27.55
CA PHE A 297 1.33 8.01 -28.53
C PHE A 297 -0.11 7.77 -29.01
N PRO A 298 -0.73 8.71 -29.73
CA PRO A 298 -2.15 8.63 -30.07
C PRO A 298 -2.48 7.44 -30.99
N GLY A 299 -1.63 7.15 -31.97
CA GLY A 299 -1.85 6.03 -32.89
C GLY A 299 -1.81 4.68 -32.19
N GLU A 300 -0.96 4.54 -31.18
CA GLU A 300 -0.72 3.27 -30.50
C GLU A 300 -1.65 3.07 -29.30
N LEU A 301 -1.90 4.13 -28.51
CA LEU A 301 -2.54 4.03 -27.19
C LEU A 301 -3.97 4.56 -27.13
N HIS A 302 -4.40 5.51 -27.96
CA HIS A 302 -5.75 6.07 -27.82
C HIS A 302 -6.84 5.00 -28.04
N ARG A 303 -7.87 5.02 -27.20
CA ARG A 303 -8.91 4.00 -27.03
C ARG A 303 -10.29 4.49 -27.41
N VAL A 304 -10.52 5.81 -27.53
CA VAL A 304 -11.87 6.36 -27.78
C VAL A 304 -12.51 5.72 -29.01
N SER A 305 -11.85 5.68 -30.16
CA SER A 305 -12.43 5.08 -31.39
C SER A 305 -12.72 3.58 -31.26
N ALA A 306 -11.92 2.85 -30.47
CA ALA A 306 -12.16 1.43 -30.20
C ALA A 306 -13.39 1.24 -29.28
N LEU A 307 -13.56 2.13 -28.28
CA LEU A 307 -14.73 2.14 -27.40
C LEU A 307 -16.00 2.55 -28.15
N GLU A 308 -15.93 3.50 -29.08
CA GLU A 308 -17.07 3.85 -29.95
C GLU A 308 -17.53 2.65 -30.78
N ALA A 309 -16.60 1.91 -31.38
CA ALA A 309 -16.91 0.70 -32.15
C ALA A 309 -17.54 -0.40 -31.27
N ASP A 310 -17.06 -0.58 -30.04
CA ASP A 310 -17.63 -1.55 -29.10
C ASP A 310 -19.03 -1.14 -28.63
N LEU A 311 -19.24 0.14 -28.29
CA LEU A 311 -20.54 0.65 -27.86
C LEU A 311 -21.56 0.61 -29.00
N GLN A 312 -21.16 0.97 -30.22
CA GLN A 312 -22.03 0.84 -31.40
C GLN A 312 -22.42 -0.62 -31.65
N TYR A 313 -21.50 -1.57 -31.46
CA TYR A 313 -21.83 -3.00 -31.58
C TYR A 313 -22.81 -3.48 -30.49
N LEU A 314 -22.65 -3.01 -29.26
CA LEU A 314 -23.43 -3.50 -28.10
C LEU A 314 -24.79 -2.82 -27.93
N HIS A 315 -24.92 -1.55 -28.33
CA HIS A 315 -26.14 -0.75 -28.18
C HIS A 315 -26.82 -0.40 -29.51
N GLY A 316 -26.14 -0.57 -30.66
CA GLY A 316 -26.65 -0.17 -31.97
C GLY A 316 -26.36 1.30 -32.29
N GLU A 317 -27.06 1.86 -33.29
CA GLU A 317 -26.82 3.23 -33.78
C GLU A 317 -27.09 4.31 -32.73
N GLY A 318 -28.02 4.07 -31.80
CA GLY A 318 -28.39 4.99 -30.71
C GLY A 318 -27.53 4.84 -29.43
N TRP A 319 -26.29 4.39 -29.56
CA TRP A 319 -25.43 4.11 -28.40
C TRP A 319 -25.06 5.38 -27.61
N ARG A 320 -25.03 6.55 -28.27
CA ARG A 320 -24.71 7.83 -27.62
C ARG A 320 -25.81 8.25 -26.66
N GLU A 321 -27.07 8.04 -27.03
CA GLU A 321 -28.24 8.32 -26.19
C GLU A 321 -28.38 7.34 -25.03
N ALA A 322 -27.85 6.12 -25.19
CA ALA A 322 -27.84 5.08 -24.16
C ALA A 322 -26.67 5.19 -23.17
N LEU A 323 -25.72 6.10 -23.40
CA LEU A 323 -24.50 6.23 -22.60
C LEU A 323 -24.81 6.65 -21.16
N ARG A 324 -24.39 5.84 -20.18
CA ARG A 324 -24.46 6.21 -18.77
C ARG A 324 -23.08 6.62 -18.27
N CYS A 325 -23.04 7.70 -17.47
CA CYS A 325 -21.85 8.12 -16.74
C CYS A 325 -22.15 8.11 -15.23
N PRO A 326 -21.95 6.97 -14.54
CA PRO A 326 -22.19 6.87 -13.10
C PRO A 326 -21.43 7.92 -12.28
N PRO A 327 -21.88 8.27 -11.06
CA PRO A 327 -21.24 9.28 -10.22
C PRO A 327 -19.73 9.11 -10.02
N ALA A 328 -19.24 7.88 -9.76
CA ALA A 328 -17.81 7.60 -9.62
C ALA A 328 -17.04 7.78 -10.94
N THR A 329 -17.68 7.50 -12.07
CA THR A 329 -17.10 7.77 -13.40
C THR A 329 -17.02 9.28 -13.64
N SER A 330 -18.07 10.02 -13.28
CA SER A 330 -18.09 11.49 -13.39
C SER A 330 -17.04 12.15 -12.49
N GLU A 331 -16.79 11.60 -11.30
CA GLU A 331 -15.70 12.02 -10.39
C GLU A 331 -14.33 11.83 -11.06
N TYR A 332 -14.08 10.66 -11.64
CA TYR A 332 -12.85 10.41 -12.38
C TYR A 332 -12.68 11.41 -13.53
N VAL A 333 -13.70 11.57 -14.37
CA VAL A 333 -13.69 12.53 -15.49
C VAL A 333 -13.35 13.94 -14.99
N ARG A 334 -13.97 14.39 -13.91
CA ARG A 334 -13.67 15.72 -13.34
C ARG A 334 -12.23 15.84 -12.88
N ARG A 335 -11.67 14.79 -12.24
CA ARG A 335 -10.26 14.80 -11.83
C ARG A 335 -9.33 14.90 -13.03
N LEU A 336 -9.59 14.13 -14.10
CA LEU A 336 -8.82 14.21 -15.34
C LEU A 336 -8.83 15.61 -15.95
N ARG A 337 -10.01 16.25 -16.02
CA ARG A 337 -10.13 17.63 -16.52
C ARG A 337 -9.37 18.63 -15.65
N HIS A 338 -9.49 18.51 -14.34
CA HIS A 338 -8.77 19.38 -13.41
C HIS A 338 -7.25 19.21 -13.51
N VAL A 339 -6.76 17.97 -13.61
CA VAL A 339 -5.33 17.70 -13.81
C VAL A 339 -4.87 18.25 -15.17
N GLY A 340 -5.62 17.99 -16.24
CA GLY A 340 -5.30 18.48 -17.57
C GLY A 340 -5.28 20.01 -17.71
N SER A 341 -6.09 20.73 -16.94
CA SER A 341 -6.14 22.20 -16.99
C SER A 341 -5.19 22.89 -16.00
N GLU A 342 -5.07 22.38 -14.77
CA GLU A 342 -4.37 23.08 -13.69
C GLU A 342 -2.98 22.51 -13.38
N GLN A 343 -2.77 21.21 -13.63
CA GLN A 343 -1.57 20.46 -13.22
C GLN A 343 -1.15 19.45 -14.30
N PRO A 344 -0.93 19.89 -15.55
CA PRO A 344 -0.75 19.00 -16.71
C PRO A 344 0.42 18.03 -16.54
N GLU A 345 1.47 18.40 -15.79
CA GLU A 345 2.58 17.51 -15.46
C GLU A 345 2.17 16.21 -14.74
N LEU A 346 0.99 16.17 -14.09
CA LEU A 346 0.47 14.99 -13.41
C LEU A 346 -0.35 14.08 -14.33
N LEU A 347 -0.72 14.54 -15.53
CA LEU A 347 -1.57 13.77 -16.45
C LEU A 347 -0.92 12.44 -16.88
N GLY A 348 0.43 12.41 -16.91
CA GLY A 348 1.21 11.20 -17.17
C GLY A 348 0.92 10.06 -16.18
N ALA A 349 0.51 10.38 -14.95
CA ALA A 349 0.13 9.40 -13.93
C ALA A 349 -1.15 8.64 -14.30
N HIS A 350 -2.14 9.35 -14.85
CA HIS A 350 -3.39 8.75 -15.34
C HIS A 350 -3.17 7.95 -16.61
N ALA A 351 -2.43 8.51 -17.58
CA ALA A 351 -2.06 7.82 -18.81
C ALA A 351 -1.30 6.51 -18.51
N TYR A 352 -0.32 6.55 -17.61
CA TYR A 352 0.39 5.37 -17.14
C TYR A 352 -0.56 4.33 -16.54
N THR A 353 -1.39 4.73 -15.57
CA THR A 353 -2.31 3.83 -14.85
C THR A 353 -3.26 3.11 -15.79
N ARG A 354 -3.82 3.83 -16.77
CA ARG A 354 -4.77 3.29 -17.73
C ARG A 354 -4.09 2.47 -18.81
N TYR A 355 -3.24 3.08 -19.63
CA TYR A 355 -2.66 2.42 -20.81
C TYR A 355 -1.76 1.22 -20.45
N MET A 356 -0.96 1.31 -19.39
CA MET A 356 -0.09 0.19 -19.00
C MET A 356 -0.88 -0.97 -18.40
N GLY A 357 -2.00 -0.67 -17.73
CA GLY A 357 -2.97 -1.66 -17.26
C GLY A 357 -3.61 -2.41 -18.44
N ASP A 358 -4.12 -1.67 -19.42
CA ASP A 358 -4.75 -2.25 -20.62
C ASP A 358 -3.79 -3.15 -21.41
N LEU A 359 -2.53 -2.75 -21.55
CA LEU A 359 -1.50 -3.53 -22.24
C LEU A 359 -1.07 -4.79 -21.47
N SER A 360 -1.30 -4.84 -20.15
CA SER A 360 -0.87 -5.95 -19.31
C SER A 360 -1.98 -7.00 -19.12
N GLY A 361 -3.20 -6.56 -18.83
CA GLY A 361 -4.35 -7.45 -18.57
C GLY A 361 -5.37 -7.53 -19.71
N GLY A 362 -5.35 -6.62 -20.68
CA GLY A 362 -6.43 -6.46 -21.66
C GLY A 362 -6.68 -7.70 -22.52
N GLN A 363 -5.63 -8.42 -22.93
CA GLN A 363 -5.81 -9.65 -23.72
C GLN A 363 -6.46 -10.79 -22.92
N VAL A 364 -6.20 -10.86 -21.61
CA VAL A 364 -6.84 -11.84 -20.72
C VAL A 364 -8.31 -11.47 -20.53
N LEU A 365 -8.59 -10.20 -20.23
CA LEU A 365 -9.96 -9.70 -20.06
C LEU A 365 -10.79 -9.84 -21.35
N ARG A 366 -10.19 -9.61 -22.52
CA ARG A 366 -10.83 -9.84 -23.83
C ARG A 366 -11.33 -11.28 -23.96
N LYS A 367 -10.46 -12.26 -23.70
CA LYS A 367 -10.81 -13.68 -23.83
C LYS A 367 -11.90 -14.08 -22.84
N LEU A 368 -11.84 -13.57 -21.63
CA LEU A 368 -12.87 -13.79 -20.61
C LEU A 368 -14.21 -13.19 -21.01
N ALA A 369 -14.23 -11.95 -21.52
CA ALA A 369 -15.46 -11.31 -22.01
C ALA A 369 -16.06 -12.07 -23.19
N GLN A 370 -15.24 -12.48 -24.18
CA GLN A 370 -15.69 -13.28 -25.31
C GLN A 370 -16.33 -14.59 -24.88
N LYS A 371 -15.70 -15.29 -23.92
CA LYS A 371 -16.21 -16.55 -23.40
C LYS A 371 -17.49 -16.36 -22.58
N ALA A 372 -17.51 -15.41 -21.65
CA ALA A 372 -18.62 -15.20 -20.73
C ALA A 372 -19.89 -14.69 -21.44
N LEU A 373 -19.72 -13.86 -22.47
CA LEU A 373 -20.82 -13.14 -23.13
C LEU A 373 -21.13 -13.66 -24.55
N GLY A 374 -20.39 -14.67 -25.03
CA GLY A 374 -20.54 -15.20 -26.39
C GLY A 374 -20.17 -14.20 -27.49
N LEU A 375 -19.23 -13.28 -27.23
CA LEU A 375 -18.82 -12.28 -28.23
C LEU A 375 -17.96 -12.93 -29.34
N PRO A 376 -18.07 -12.45 -30.59
CA PRO A 376 -17.44 -13.12 -31.73
C PRO A 376 -15.91 -13.05 -31.67
N ALA A 377 -15.26 -14.12 -32.13
CA ALA A 377 -13.80 -14.22 -32.22
C ALA A 377 -13.18 -13.11 -33.10
N SER A 378 -13.94 -12.55 -34.05
CA SER A 378 -13.57 -11.38 -34.86
C SER A 378 -13.14 -10.15 -34.05
N GLY A 379 -13.52 -10.06 -32.77
CA GLY A 379 -13.15 -8.97 -31.88
C GLY A 379 -14.19 -7.85 -31.74
N ARG A 380 -15.30 -7.90 -32.49
CA ARG A 380 -16.42 -6.95 -32.32
C ARG A 380 -16.99 -7.02 -30.90
N GLY A 381 -17.15 -5.86 -30.26
CA GLY A 381 -17.57 -5.73 -28.86
C GLY A 381 -16.42 -5.89 -27.85
N THR A 382 -15.17 -6.02 -28.31
CA THR A 382 -13.95 -6.08 -27.48
C THR A 382 -12.74 -5.36 -28.11
N ALA A 383 -12.98 -4.45 -29.05
CA ALA A 383 -11.97 -3.66 -29.74
C ALA A 383 -11.10 -2.85 -28.77
N PHE A 384 -11.66 -2.34 -27.66
CA PHE A 384 -10.94 -1.63 -26.59
C PHE A 384 -9.66 -2.37 -26.15
N PHE A 385 -9.76 -3.69 -26.00
CA PHE A 385 -8.67 -4.54 -25.52
C PHE A 385 -7.63 -4.87 -26.60
N THR A 386 -7.79 -4.38 -27.83
CA THR A 386 -6.92 -4.68 -28.96
C THR A 386 -6.10 -3.45 -29.36
N PHE A 387 -4.80 -3.64 -29.56
CA PHE A 387 -3.85 -2.58 -29.91
C PHE A 387 -3.24 -2.88 -31.28
N PRO A 388 -3.93 -2.56 -32.39
CA PRO A 388 -3.51 -2.98 -33.74
C PRO A 388 -2.16 -2.37 -34.16
N ASN A 389 -1.84 -1.19 -33.64
CA ASN A 389 -0.59 -0.48 -33.94
C ASN A 389 0.57 -0.87 -32.99
N ILE A 390 0.38 -1.87 -32.12
CA ILE A 390 1.41 -2.38 -31.22
C ILE A 390 1.67 -3.85 -31.53
N SER A 391 2.81 -4.14 -32.16
CA SER A 391 3.22 -5.50 -32.51
C SER A 391 3.66 -6.34 -31.31
N SER A 392 4.24 -5.70 -30.29
CA SER A 392 4.67 -6.35 -29.05
C SER A 392 4.27 -5.51 -27.83
N SER A 393 3.30 -5.99 -27.05
CA SER A 393 2.89 -5.33 -25.80
C SER A 393 4.07 -5.16 -24.83
N ASN A 394 4.93 -6.17 -24.69
CA ASN A 394 6.09 -6.08 -23.80
C ASN A 394 7.13 -5.07 -24.31
N GLY A 395 7.40 -5.06 -25.62
CA GLY A 395 8.31 -4.09 -26.23
C GLY A 395 7.79 -2.65 -26.08
N PHE A 396 6.51 -2.43 -26.32
CA PHE A 396 5.90 -1.11 -26.17
C PHE A 396 5.86 -0.63 -24.71
N LYS A 397 5.58 -1.53 -23.75
CA LYS A 397 5.69 -1.19 -22.32
C LYS A 397 7.10 -0.78 -21.93
N GLN A 398 8.13 -1.45 -22.46
CA GLN A 398 9.53 -1.05 -22.21
C GLN A 398 9.85 0.31 -22.82
N LEU A 399 9.40 0.57 -24.06
CA LEU A 399 9.51 1.88 -24.70
C LEU A 399 8.84 2.97 -23.85
N TYR A 400 7.59 2.77 -23.44
CA TYR A 400 6.85 3.73 -22.64
C TYR A 400 7.52 4.02 -21.29
N ARG A 401 8.05 3.00 -20.61
CA ARG A 401 8.84 3.17 -19.38
C ARG A 401 10.11 3.99 -19.63
N SER A 402 10.86 3.67 -20.67
CA SER A 402 12.04 4.46 -21.06
C SER A 402 11.69 5.93 -21.34
N ARG A 403 10.53 6.22 -21.93
CA ARG A 403 10.06 7.59 -22.13
C ARG A 403 9.75 8.30 -20.81
N LEU A 404 9.03 7.64 -19.90
CA LEU A 404 8.80 8.13 -18.54
C LEU A 404 10.12 8.44 -17.81
N ASP A 405 11.11 7.57 -17.95
CA ASP A 405 12.41 7.71 -17.27
C ASP A 405 13.26 8.84 -17.85
N SER A 406 13.03 9.20 -19.12
CA SER A 406 13.70 10.30 -19.80
C SER A 406 13.11 11.69 -19.50
N LEU A 407 11.99 11.77 -18.77
CA LEU A 407 11.38 13.05 -18.44
C LEU A 407 12.25 13.83 -17.44
N GLU A 408 12.65 15.04 -17.83
CA GLU A 408 13.37 15.99 -16.98
C GLU A 408 12.39 16.65 -16.00
N LEU A 409 12.13 15.97 -14.89
CA LEU A 409 11.19 16.41 -13.87
C LEU A 409 11.90 16.74 -12.56
N SER A 410 11.41 17.80 -11.91
CA SER A 410 11.80 18.09 -10.54
C SER A 410 11.44 16.91 -9.63
N GLN A 411 12.18 16.73 -8.54
CA GLN A 411 11.87 15.68 -7.56
C GLN A 411 10.45 15.84 -6.99
N GLN A 412 9.99 17.07 -6.81
CA GLN A 412 8.62 17.38 -6.36
C GLN A 412 7.58 16.88 -7.37
N THR A 413 7.75 17.21 -8.65
CA THR A 413 6.85 16.76 -9.72
C THR A 413 6.82 15.24 -9.82
N ARG A 414 7.98 14.57 -9.67
CA ARG A 414 8.04 13.10 -9.63
C ARG A 414 7.19 12.53 -8.50
N LEU A 415 7.27 13.10 -7.29
CA LEU A 415 6.46 12.65 -6.15
C LEU A 415 4.97 12.90 -6.37
N GLN A 416 4.59 14.07 -6.88
CA GLN A 416 3.19 14.38 -7.20
C GLN A 416 2.63 13.42 -8.26
N ILE A 417 3.43 12.99 -9.24
CA ILE A 417 3.04 11.97 -10.21
C ILE A 417 2.79 10.61 -9.54
N LEU A 418 3.59 10.22 -8.53
CA LEU A 418 3.36 8.97 -7.78
C LEU A 418 2.08 9.01 -6.95
N ASP A 419 1.82 10.14 -6.29
CA ASP A 419 0.60 10.35 -5.51
C ASP A 419 -0.63 10.37 -6.43
N GLU A 420 -0.54 11.07 -7.56
CA GLU A 420 -1.62 11.11 -8.54
C GLU A 420 -1.88 9.75 -9.17
N ALA A 421 -0.83 8.93 -9.39
CA ALA A 421 -1.02 7.57 -9.87
C ALA A 421 -1.81 6.72 -8.86
N ASN A 422 -1.52 6.85 -7.56
CA ASN A 422 -2.31 6.20 -6.53
C ASN A 422 -3.76 6.70 -6.50
N ARG A 423 -3.98 8.01 -6.67
CA ARG A 423 -5.33 8.57 -6.80
C ARG A 423 -6.05 8.03 -8.02
N ALA A 424 -5.37 7.88 -9.16
CA ALA A 424 -5.90 7.28 -10.37
C ALA A 424 -6.34 5.82 -10.13
N PHE A 425 -5.55 5.02 -9.41
CA PHE A 425 -5.97 3.66 -9.01
C PHE A 425 -7.16 3.67 -8.06
N GLN A 426 -7.21 4.60 -7.09
CA GLN A 426 -8.35 4.72 -6.19
C GLN A 426 -9.64 5.04 -6.95
N LEU A 427 -9.59 6.00 -7.90
CA LEU A 427 -10.73 6.33 -8.74
C LEU A 427 -11.19 5.14 -9.59
N ASN A 428 -10.25 4.31 -10.09
CA ASN A 428 -10.60 3.06 -10.77
C ASN A 428 -11.33 2.07 -9.84
N VAL A 429 -10.86 1.91 -8.60
CA VAL A 429 -11.53 1.06 -7.59
C VAL A 429 -12.94 1.55 -7.31
N GLU A 430 -13.12 2.85 -7.10
CA GLU A 430 -14.42 3.48 -6.84
C GLU A 430 -15.39 3.26 -8.02
N VAL A 431 -14.90 3.35 -9.25
CA VAL A 431 -15.67 2.98 -10.46
C VAL A 431 -16.08 1.51 -10.40
N PHE A 432 -15.17 0.57 -10.19
CA PHE A 432 -15.50 -0.87 -10.15
C PHE A 432 -16.48 -1.23 -9.03
N GLU A 433 -16.31 -0.66 -7.83
CA GLU A 433 -17.22 -0.84 -6.70
C GLU A 433 -18.63 -0.31 -7.04
N GLU A 434 -18.74 0.82 -7.73
CA GLU A 434 -20.02 1.35 -8.21
C GLU A 434 -20.66 0.49 -9.31
N LEU A 435 -19.87 0.02 -10.29
CA LEU A 435 -20.34 -0.88 -11.33
C LEU A 435 -20.92 -2.17 -10.74
N GLN A 436 -20.26 -2.74 -9.72
CA GLN A 436 -20.78 -3.91 -8.99
C GLN A 436 -22.13 -3.59 -8.34
N ARG A 437 -22.24 -2.47 -7.61
CA ARG A 437 -23.49 -2.06 -6.95
C ARG A 437 -24.64 -1.86 -7.94
N LEU A 438 -24.38 -1.23 -9.08
CA LEU A 438 -25.38 -0.98 -10.12
C LEU A 438 -25.77 -2.27 -10.85
N GLY A 439 -24.82 -3.19 -11.05
CA GLY A 439 -25.06 -4.49 -11.67
C GLY A 439 -25.74 -5.53 -10.76
N SER A 440 -25.69 -5.35 -9.43
CA SER A 440 -26.32 -6.24 -8.45
C SER A 440 -27.77 -5.89 -8.10
N LYS A 441 -28.30 -4.75 -8.55
CA LYS A 441 -29.72 -4.45 -8.36
C LYS A 441 -30.56 -5.33 -9.29
N PRO A 442 -31.62 -6.01 -8.78
CA PRO A 442 -32.61 -6.59 -9.67
C PRO A 442 -33.14 -5.47 -10.56
N GLN A 443 -33.08 -5.65 -11.88
CA GLN A 443 -33.88 -4.81 -12.76
C GLN A 443 -35.33 -5.00 -12.32
N ASP A 444 -35.93 -3.94 -11.81
CA ASP A 444 -37.38 -3.83 -11.66
C ASP A 444 -37.94 -3.77 -13.09
N ASN A 445 -38.01 -4.93 -13.73
CA ASN A 445 -38.64 -5.08 -15.02
C ASN A 445 -40.14 -4.97 -14.78
N GLY A 446 -40.62 -3.73 -14.92
CA GLY A 446 -42.02 -3.43 -15.15
C GLY A 446 -42.58 -4.47 -16.13
N ALA A 447 -43.57 -5.19 -15.65
CA ALA A 447 -44.23 -6.25 -16.38
C ALA A 447 -44.72 -5.74 -17.74
N VAL A 448 -44.19 -6.32 -18.81
CA VAL A 448 -44.95 -6.54 -20.03
C VAL A 448 -44.83 -8.00 -20.37
N VAL A 449 -45.83 -8.75 -19.93
CA VAL A 449 -46.10 -10.10 -20.37
C VAL A 449 -46.34 -10.06 -21.87
N ASN A 450 -45.53 -10.77 -22.65
CA ASN A 450 -46.01 -11.36 -23.89
C ASN A 450 -45.54 -12.81 -23.96
N SER A 451 -46.54 -13.68 -23.84
CA SER A 451 -46.48 -15.13 -23.87
C SER A 451 -46.00 -15.65 -25.22
N SER A 452 -45.03 -16.55 -25.23
CA SER A 452 -45.14 -17.84 -25.92
C SER A 452 -43.85 -18.63 -25.78
N THR A 453 -43.99 -19.94 -25.64
CA THR A 453 -42.92 -20.98 -25.56
C THR A 453 -42.19 -21.14 -24.23
N VAL A 454 -42.95 -21.39 -23.16
CA VAL A 454 -42.50 -22.25 -22.04
C VAL A 454 -43.10 -23.63 -22.27
N GLY A 455 -42.38 -24.49 -22.99
CA GLY A 455 -42.80 -25.86 -23.31
C GLY A 455 -41.76 -26.93 -22.98
N ASP A 456 -40.46 -26.69 -23.21
CA ASP A 456 -39.50 -27.80 -23.33
C ASP A 456 -38.29 -27.81 -22.37
N LEU A 457 -38.18 -26.88 -21.41
CA LEU A 457 -37.01 -26.84 -20.49
C LEU A 457 -37.23 -27.58 -19.15
N SER A 458 -38.47 -27.94 -18.81
CA SER A 458 -38.81 -28.66 -17.57
C SER A 458 -38.43 -30.16 -17.61
N GLU A 459 -38.44 -30.78 -18.80
CA GLU A 459 -38.12 -32.20 -18.96
C GLU A 459 -36.61 -32.47 -19.09
N ALA A 460 -35.84 -31.53 -19.63
CA ALA A 460 -34.38 -31.62 -19.73
C ALA A 460 -33.69 -31.52 -18.36
N LEU A 461 -34.19 -30.68 -17.44
CA LEU A 461 -33.62 -30.50 -16.10
C LEU A 461 -33.89 -31.69 -15.14
N LYS A 462 -35.00 -32.41 -15.33
CA LYS A 462 -35.31 -33.61 -14.52
C LYS A 462 -34.41 -34.80 -14.87
N LYS A 463 -33.85 -34.85 -16.09
CA LYS A 463 -32.94 -35.92 -16.52
C LYS A 463 -31.48 -35.67 -16.12
N ALA A 464 -31.05 -34.43 -15.99
CA ALA A 464 -29.69 -34.07 -15.57
C ALA A 464 -29.44 -34.24 -14.05
N THR A 465 -30.50 -34.16 -13.24
CA THR A 465 -30.40 -34.23 -11.76
C THR A 465 -30.34 -35.66 -11.21
N ARG A 466 -30.42 -36.69 -12.07
CA ARG A 466 -30.37 -38.11 -11.67
C ARG A 466 -29.05 -38.82 -12.00
N VAL A 467 -28.07 -38.12 -12.59
CA VAL A 467 -26.75 -38.69 -12.96
C VAL A 467 -25.61 -38.13 -12.08
N SER A 468 -25.85 -37.08 -11.30
CA SER A 468 -24.82 -36.44 -10.46
C SER A 468 -24.78 -36.90 -9.01
N HIS A 469 -25.56 -37.92 -8.62
CA HIS A 469 -25.56 -38.48 -7.26
C HIS A 469 -24.72 -39.77 -7.10
N GLU A 470 -23.93 -40.18 -8.11
CA GLU A 470 -23.13 -41.41 -8.05
C GLU A 470 -21.64 -41.26 -8.44
N ARG A 471 -21.09 -40.05 -8.49
CA ARG A 471 -19.64 -39.84 -8.66
C ARG A 471 -19.10 -38.73 -7.77
N ALA A 472 -19.47 -38.79 -6.50
CA ALA A 472 -18.78 -38.14 -5.41
C ALA A 472 -18.02 -39.20 -4.61
N GLU A 473 -17.01 -39.84 -5.21
CA GLU A 473 -16.06 -40.73 -4.54
C GLU A 473 -14.90 -41.03 -5.51
N ASN A 474 -13.98 -40.06 -5.66
CA ASN A 474 -12.55 -40.33 -5.83
C ASN A 474 -11.76 -39.02 -5.78
N THR A 475 -11.31 -38.69 -4.57
CA THR A 475 -10.16 -37.85 -4.26
C THR A 475 -8.88 -38.45 -4.88
N ASP A 476 -8.20 -37.75 -5.81
CA ASP A 476 -6.71 -37.68 -5.84
C ASP A 476 -6.03 -36.84 -6.95
N PHE A 477 -6.69 -35.87 -7.60
CA PHE A 477 -6.04 -35.12 -8.70
C PHE A 477 -5.35 -33.80 -8.27
N MET A 478 -5.76 -33.20 -7.14
CA MET A 478 -5.21 -31.90 -6.68
C MET A 478 -3.97 -32.01 -5.77
N SER A 479 -3.59 -33.23 -5.34
CA SER A 479 -2.40 -33.48 -4.51
C SER A 479 -1.11 -33.59 -5.33
N ASN A 480 -1.18 -34.01 -6.60
CA ASN A 480 0.00 -34.30 -7.42
C ASN A 480 0.49 -33.12 -8.29
N PHE A 481 -0.21 -31.98 -8.32
CA PHE A 481 0.27 -30.80 -9.05
C PHE A 481 1.28 -29.95 -8.25
N GLN A 482 1.31 -30.09 -6.92
CA GLN A 482 2.23 -29.34 -6.03
C GLN A 482 3.65 -29.95 -5.91
N LYS A 483 3.95 -31.07 -6.59
CA LYS A 483 5.27 -31.73 -6.52
C LYS A 483 6.11 -31.66 -7.81
N GLY A 484 5.70 -30.89 -8.82
CA GLY A 484 6.58 -30.57 -9.96
C GLY A 484 6.99 -31.75 -10.85
N GLN A 485 6.11 -32.74 -11.07
CA GLN A 485 6.35 -33.84 -12.00
C GLN A 485 5.18 -34.02 -12.97
N VAL A 486 5.04 -33.15 -13.98
CA VAL A 486 4.52 -33.48 -15.34
C VAL A 486 4.96 -32.35 -16.30
N THR A 487 5.68 -32.71 -17.36
CA THR A 487 5.94 -31.87 -18.54
C THR A 487 4.81 -32.02 -19.56
N LEU A 488 4.25 -30.91 -20.05
CA LEU A 488 3.21 -30.91 -21.08
C LEU A 488 3.85 -30.96 -22.48
N GLU A 489 3.70 -32.09 -23.16
CA GLU A 489 3.55 -32.12 -24.61
C GLU A 489 2.05 -32.24 -24.95
N GLN A 490 1.68 -31.41 -25.93
CA GLN A 490 0.41 -31.30 -26.68
C GLN A 490 -0.76 -30.56 -26.02
#